data_AF-A0AAW4SFN2-F1
#
_entry.id   AF-A0AAW4SFN2-F1
#
_cell.length_a   1.000
_cell.length_b   1.000
_cell.length_c   1.000
_cell.angle_alpha   90.00
_cell.angle_beta   90.00
_cell.angle_gamma   90.00
#
_symmetry.space_group_name_H-M   'P 1'
#
loop_
_entity.id
_entity.type
_entity.pdbx_description
1 polymer ?
#
loop_
_entity_poly.entity_id
_entity_poly.type
_entity_poly.pdbx_seq_one_letter_code
_entity_poly.pdbx_strand_id
1 'polypeptide(L)'
;MKTDRRDAMTLARLLRAGELTAIWVPDEAHEAVRDLIRARRSAKEDAPGAKQTVKSFLLRHDRRYGGKGTWTKRYWRWLSEQRFDFPHQQLAFEEMQKRVLEAQARVGRLEAALGEAVEGWRFAPLVRNLQ
;
A
#
# COMPACT_ATOMS: atom_id res chain seq x y z
N MET A 1 2.86 -3.37 -34.88
CA MET A 1 2.71 -4.72 -35.49
C MET A 1 2.32 -5.68 -34.37
N LYS A 2 1.31 -6.54 -34.53
CA LYS A 2 0.82 -7.45 -33.48
C LYS A 2 1.20 -8.89 -33.82
N THR A 3 2.01 -9.54 -32.98
CA THR A 3 2.74 -10.79 -33.27
C THR A 3 2.14 -12.05 -32.67
N ASP A 4 0.99 -11.97 -32.00
CA ASP A 4 0.38 -13.07 -31.24
C ASP A 4 0.27 -14.40 -32.01
N ARG A 5 -0.04 -14.36 -33.32
CA ARG A 5 -0.13 -15.56 -34.17
C ARG A 5 1.23 -16.24 -34.37
N ARG A 6 2.29 -15.46 -34.59
CA ARG A 6 3.66 -16.00 -34.78
C ARG A 6 4.23 -16.49 -33.45
N ASP A 7 3.92 -15.80 -32.36
CA ASP A 7 4.33 -16.18 -31.02
C ASP A 7 3.66 -17.49 -30.59
N ALA A 8 2.35 -17.64 -30.82
CA ALA A 8 1.62 -18.89 -30.58
C ALA A 8 2.18 -20.08 -31.40
N MET A 9 2.50 -19.87 -32.67
CA MET A 9 3.12 -20.91 -33.51
C MET A 9 4.52 -21.30 -33.02
N THR A 10 5.29 -20.33 -32.54
CA THR A 10 6.64 -20.55 -32.00
C THR A 10 6.56 -21.33 -30.68
N LEU A 11 5.65 -20.96 -29.79
CA LEU A 11 5.38 -21.69 -28.54
C LEU A 11 4.93 -23.13 -28.80
N ALA A 12 4.02 -23.36 -29.76
CA ALA A 12 3.59 -24.72 -30.12
C ALA A 12 4.75 -25.58 -30.66
N ARG A 13 5.66 -24.98 -31.44
CA ARG A 13 6.85 -25.67 -31.96
C ARG A 13 7.84 -26.03 -30.85
N LEU A 14 8.10 -25.10 -29.92
CA LEU A 14 8.97 -25.33 -28.76
C LEU A 14 8.38 -26.36 -27.79
N LEU A 15 7.05 -26.33 -27.58
CA LEU A 15 6.35 -27.33 -26.77
C LEU A 15 6.52 -28.73 -27.36
N ARG A 16 6.32 -28.87 -28.67
CA ARG A 16 6.48 -30.15 -29.39
C ARG A 16 7.92 -30.65 -29.37
N ALA A 17 8.90 -29.74 -29.39
CA ALA A 17 10.32 -30.08 -29.29
C ALA A 17 10.76 -30.47 -27.87
N GLY A 18 9.90 -30.34 -26.86
CA GLY A 18 10.26 -30.56 -25.45
C GLY A 18 11.18 -29.45 -24.89
N GLU A 19 11.35 -28.36 -25.63
CA GLU A 19 12.22 -27.23 -25.28
C GLU A 19 11.51 -26.20 -24.38
N LEU A 20 10.22 -26.38 -24.10
CA LEU A 20 9.52 -25.60 -23.09
C LEU A 20 9.61 -26.26 -21.72
N THR A 21 10.19 -25.55 -20.76
CA THR A 21 9.99 -25.84 -19.34
C THR A 21 8.66 -25.24 -18.92
N ALA A 22 7.73 -26.07 -18.44
CA ALA A 22 6.46 -25.59 -17.93
C ALA A 22 6.71 -24.67 -16.73
N ILE A 23 6.40 -23.39 -16.88
CA ILE A 23 6.33 -22.45 -15.75
C ILE A 23 4.96 -22.57 -15.12
N TRP A 24 4.90 -22.58 -13.80
CA TRP A 24 3.63 -22.56 -13.09
C TRP A 24 2.95 -21.21 -13.30
N VAL A 25 1.73 -21.24 -13.85
CA VAL A 25 0.86 -20.06 -13.99
C VAL A 25 -0.12 -20.07 -12.81
N PRO A 26 -0.17 -18.99 -12.01
CA PRO A 26 -1.15 -18.88 -10.94
C PRO A 26 -2.58 -18.94 -11.50
N ASP A 27 -3.44 -19.72 -10.86
CA ASP A 27 -4.88 -19.69 -11.15
C ASP A 27 -5.54 -18.40 -10.62
N GLU A 28 -6.83 -18.24 -10.90
CA GLU A 28 -7.61 -17.05 -10.52
C GLU A 28 -7.56 -16.75 -9.01
N ALA A 29 -7.54 -17.79 -8.16
CA ALA A 29 -7.47 -17.60 -6.71
C ALA A 29 -6.10 -17.03 -6.29
N HIS A 30 -5.02 -17.40 -6.98
CA HIS A 30 -3.69 -16.85 -6.72
C HIS A 30 -3.55 -15.40 -7.20
N GLU A 31 -4.13 -15.05 -8.36
CA GLU A 31 -4.13 -13.66 -8.82
C GLU A 31 -4.97 -12.75 -7.91
N ALA A 32 -6.08 -13.23 -7.35
CA ALA A 32 -6.86 -12.48 -6.36
C ALA A 32 -6.03 -12.10 -5.11
N VAL A 33 -5.22 -13.04 -4.59
CA VAL A 33 -4.29 -12.76 -3.47
C VAL A 33 -3.21 -11.75 -3.89
N ARG A 34 -2.69 -11.86 -5.12
CA ARG A 34 -1.70 -10.91 -5.65
C ARG A 34 -2.27 -9.50 -5.79
N ASP A 35 -3.52 -9.35 -6.19
CA ASP A 35 -4.17 -8.04 -6.25
C ASP A 35 -4.27 -7.40 -4.86
N LEU A 36 -4.56 -8.20 -3.83
CA LEU A 36 -4.54 -7.72 -2.45
C LEU A 36 -3.14 -7.28 -1.99
N ILE A 37 -2.09 -8.02 -2.37
CA ILE A 37 -0.69 -7.64 -2.08
C ILE A 37 -0.33 -6.33 -2.79
N ARG A 38 -0.71 -6.19 -4.08
CA ARG A 38 -0.49 -4.97 -4.88
C ARG A 38 -1.21 -3.77 -4.26
N ALA A 39 -2.47 -3.94 -3.87
CA ALA A 39 -3.27 -2.91 -3.20
C ALA A 39 -2.65 -2.48 -1.86
N ARG A 40 -2.19 -3.44 -1.05
CA ARG A 40 -1.47 -3.16 0.21
C ARG A 40 -0.18 -2.36 -0.04
N ARG A 41 0.59 -2.73 -1.06
CA ARG A 41 1.82 -2.01 -1.42
C ARG A 41 1.52 -0.56 -1.78
N SER A 42 0.58 -0.33 -2.70
CA SER A 42 0.14 1.03 -3.09
C SER A 42 -0.33 1.83 -1.86
N ALA A 43 -1.14 1.24 -0.99
CA ALA A 43 -1.61 1.93 0.22
C ALA A 43 -0.46 2.33 1.17
N LYS A 44 0.58 1.48 1.30
CA LYS A 44 1.78 1.79 2.09
C LYS A 44 2.62 2.90 1.46
N GLU A 45 2.70 2.94 0.13
CA GLU A 45 3.42 3.98 -0.63
C GLU A 45 2.70 5.34 -0.55
N ASP A 46 1.36 5.34 -0.51
CA ASP A 46 0.54 6.56 -0.40
C ASP A 46 0.58 7.20 1.00
N ALA A 47 0.65 6.40 2.06
CA ALA A 47 0.52 6.86 3.45
C ALA A 47 1.56 7.92 3.89
N PRO A 48 2.84 7.84 3.49
CA PRO A 48 3.82 8.90 3.70
C PRO A 48 3.41 10.26 3.12
N GLY A 49 2.72 10.28 1.97
CA GLY A 49 2.24 11.50 1.34
C GLY A 49 1.26 12.27 2.22
N ALA A 50 0.27 11.57 2.80
CA ALA A 50 -0.69 12.18 3.73
C ALA A 50 0.03 12.78 4.97
N LYS A 51 1.00 12.03 5.50
CA LYS A 51 1.83 12.48 6.63
C LYS A 51 2.63 13.74 6.28
N GLN A 52 3.20 13.78 5.08
CA GLN A 52 4.00 14.91 4.62
C GLN A 52 3.15 16.17 4.47
N THR A 53 1.91 16.06 3.96
CA THR A 53 1.00 17.21 3.83
C THR A 53 0.77 17.90 5.18
N VAL A 54 0.52 17.14 6.25
CA VAL A 54 0.36 17.68 7.62
C VAL A 54 1.65 18.37 8.08
N LYS A 55 2.82 17.76 7.88
CA LYS A 55 4.12 18.35 8.25
C LYS A 55 4.36 19.67 7.51
N SER A 56 4.14 19.69 6.20
CA SER A 56 4.31 20.87 5.37
C SER A 56 3.37 22.01 5.78
N PHE A 57 2.13 21.69 6.13
CA PHE A 57 1.18 22.67 6.64
C PHE A 57 1.68 23.29 7.95
N LEU A 58 2.06 22.46 8.93
CA LEU A 58 2.59 22.93 10.21
C LEU A 58 3.84 23.79 10.05
N LEU A 59 4.77 23.40 9.17
CA LEU A 59 5.99 24.16 8.88
C LEU A 59 5.69 25.55 8.29
N ARG A 60 4.68 25.67 7.41
CA ARG A 60 4.26 26.96 6.84
C ARG A 60 3.76 27.93 7.91
N HIS A 61 3.25 27.40 9.02
CA HIS A 61 2.76 28.18 10.17
C HIS A 61 3.74 28.17 11.35
N ASP A 62 5.01 27.81 11.12
CA ASP A 62 6.09 27.71 12.10
C ASP A 62 5.77 26.87 13.36
N ARG A 63 4.92 25.86 13.20
CA ARG A 63 4.56 24.92 14.27
C ARG A 63 5.52 23.73 14.29
N ARG A 64 6.38 23.67 15.30
CA ARG A 64 7.40 22.63 15.44
C ARG A 64 7.12 21.74 16.64
N TYR A 65 7.14 20.43 16.42
CA TYR A 65 7.01 19.46 17.50
C TYR A 65 8.32 19.28 18.24
N GLY A 66 8.35 19.60 19.55
CA GLY A 66 9.55 19.50 20.38
C GLY A 66 9.82 18.11 21.00
N GLY A 67 8.97 17.12 20.75
CA GLY A 67 9.14 15.76 21.30
C GLY A 67 10.02 14.85 20.44
N LYS A 68 10.43 13.71 21.00
CA LYS A 68 11.16 12.66 20.27
C LYS A 68 10.19 11.87 19.38
N GLY A 69 10.35 11.96 18.06
CA GLY A 69 9.65 11.14 17.06
C GLY A 69 8.24 11.61 16.69
N THR A 70 7.92 11.59 15.38
CA THR A 70 6.59 11.93 14.83
C THR A 70 5.69 10.70 14.69
N TRP A 71 4.37 10.89 14.61
CA TRP A 71 3.35 9.83 14.43
C TRP A 71 3.19 8.85 15.60
N THR A 72 3.69 9.22 16.77
CA THR A 72 3.42 8.52 18.03
C THR A 72 2.10 9.01 18.66
N LYS A 73 1.61 8.32 19.70
CA LYS A 73 0.45 8.81 20.49
C LYS A 73 0.68 10.23 21.02
N ARG A 74 1.91 10.55 21.43
CA ARG A 74 2.29 11.89 21.90
C ARG A 74 2.24 12.93 20.78
N TYR A 75 2.69 12.58 19.58
CA TYR A 75 2.58 13.45 18.40
C TYR A 75 1.12 13.72 18.04
N TRP A 76 0.25 12.70 18.06
CA TRP A 76 -1.18 12.86 17.82
C TRP A 76 -1.87 13.77 18.84
N ARG A 77 -1.52 13.63 20.12
CA ARG A 77 -1.99 14.56 21.15
C ARG A 77 -1.57 16.00 20.84
N TRP A 78 -0.30 16.21 20.50
CA TRP A 78 0.19 17.52 20.10
C TRP A 78 -0.52 18.07 18.86
N LEU A 79 -0.79 17.25 17.84
CA LEU A 79 -1.59 17.67 16.67
C LEU A 79 -2.99 18.14 17.09
N SER A 80 -3.65 17.41 17.99
CA SER A 80 -5.00 17.75 18.46
C SER A 80 -5.08 19.06 19.27
N GLU A 81 -3.95 19.50 19.84
CA GLU A 81 -3.81 20.76 20.57
C GLU A 81 -3.57 21.96 19.64
N GLN A 82 -3.26 21.74 18.35
CA GLN A 82 -3.04 22.84 17.42
C GLN A 82 -4.34 23.57 17.12
N ARG A 83 -4.27 24.90 17.18
CA ARG A 83 -5.38 25.82 16.90
C ARG A 83 -4.89 26.91 15.97
N PHE A 84 -5.64 27.18 14.91
CA PHE A 84 -5.36 28.24 13.95
C PHE A 84 -6.40 29.36 14.10
N ASP A 85 -5.97 30.61 13.87
CA ASP A 85 -6.81 31.79 14.08
C ASP A 85 -7.99 31.86 13.10
N PHE A 86 -7.82 31.26 11.91
CA PHE A 86 -8.83 31.24 10.87
C PHE A 86 -9.52 29.87 10.79
N PRO A 87 -10.87 29.81 10.83
CA PRO A 87 -11.62 28.56 10.72
C PRO A 87 -11.28 27.73 9.47
N HIS A 88 -11.00 28.39 8.34
CA HIS A 88 -10.64 27.71 7.09
C HIS A 88 -9.28 26.98 7.18
N GLN A 89 -8.32 27.54 7.93
CA GLN A 89 -7.04 26.90 8.18
C GLN A 89 -7.22 25.71 9.13
N GLN A 90 -8.05 25.86 10.15
CA GLN A 90 -8.39 24.81 11.09
C GLN A 90 -9.04 23.62 10.36
N LEU A 91 -10.05 23.87 9.52
CA LEU A 91 -10.71 22.84 8.72
C LEU A 91 -9.72 22.13 7.79
N ALA A 92 -8.89 22.88 7.06
CA ALA A 92 -7.88 22.30 6.17
C ALA A 92 -6.92 21.38 6.94
N PHE A 93 -6.48 21.77 8.12
CA PHE A 93 -5.60 20.97 8.97
C PHE A 93 -6.30 19.70 9.49
N GLU A 94 -7.57 19.79 9.89
CA GLU A 94 -8.36 18.64 10.33
C GLU A 94 -8.58 17.62 9.21
N GLU A 95 -8.89 18.06 7.98
CA GLU A 95 -9.01 17.17 6.82
C GLU A 95 -7.69 16.47 6.49
N MET A 96 -6.55 17.17 6.62
CA MET A 96 -5.24 16.54 6.45
C MET A 96 -4.96 15.47 7.52
N GLN A 97 -5.39 15.71 8.77
CA GLN A 97 -5.28 14.71 9.84
C GLN A 97 -6.17 13.49 9.56
N LYS A 98 -7.43 13.69 9.15
CA LYS A 98 -8.35 12.61 8.76
C LYS A 98 -7.76 11.77 7.64
N ARG A 99 -7.20 12.39 6.61
CA ARG A 99 -6.52 11.68 5.51
C ARG A 99 -5.39 10.78 6.00
N VAL A 100 -4.62 11.19 7.02
CA VAL A 100 -3.60 10.31 7.63
C VAL A 100 -4.24 9.11 8.31
N LEU A 101 -5.29 9.32 9.11
CA LEU A 101 -6.01 8.25 9.80
C LEU A 101 -6.63 7.26 8.80
N GLU A 102 -7.24 7.76 7.74
CA GLU A 102 -7.82 6.94 6.67
C GLU A 102 -6.76 6.13 5.93
N ALA A 103 -5.60 6.74 5.64
CA ALA A 103 -4.48 6.02 5.01
C ALA A 103 -3.96 4.89 5.91
N GLN A 104 -3.82 5.15 7.21
CA GLN A 104 -3.42 4.13 8.19
C GLN A 104 -4.48 3.02 8.32
N ALA A 105 -5.76 3.38 8.38
CA ALA A 105 -6.86 2.42 8.43
C ALA A 105 -6.96 1.59 7.15
N ARG A 106 -6.73 2.19 5.97
CA ARG A 106 -6.71 1.48 4.68
C ARG A 106 -5.59 0.44 4.66
N VAL A 107 -4.38 0.78 5.11
CA VAL A 107 -3.28 -0.18 5.26
C VAL A 107 -3.67 -1.30 6.22
N GLY A 108 -4.23 -0.98 7.39
CA GLY A 108 -4.65 -1.97 8.38
C GLY A 108 -5.71 -2.94 7.86
N ARG A 109 -6.73 -2.44 7.14
CA ARG A 109 -7.75 -3.29 6.50
C ARG A 109 -7.14 -4.24 5.47
N LEU A 110 -6.20 -3.77 4.65
CA LEU A 110 -5.52 -4.60 3.64
C LEU A 110 -4.56 -5.62 4.28
N GLU A 111 -3.92 -5.27 5.39
CA GLU A 111 -3.09 -6.21 6.16
C GLU A 111 -3.92 -7.30 6.83
N ALA A 112 -5.07 -6.95 7.42
CA ALA A 112 -6.01 -7.91 8.01
C ALA A 112 -6.54 -8.88 6.94
N ALA A 113 -7.05 -8.36 5.82
CA ALA A 113 -7.53 -9.18 4.72
C ALA A 113 -6.44 -10.10 4.15
N LEU A 114 -5.18 -9.63 4.10
CA LEU A 114 -4.07 -10.45 3.65
C LEU A 114 -3.73 -11.56 4.66
N GLY A 115 -3.84 -11.29 5.96
CA GLY A 115 -3.69 -12.30 7.01
C GLY A 115 -4.70 -13.43 6.82
N GLU A 116 -5.98 -13.10 6.67
CA GLU A 116 -7.07 -14.05 6.42
C GLU A 116 -6.84 -14.84 5.12
N ALA A 117 -6.46 -14.16 4.03
CA ALA A 117 -6.21 -14.80 2.74
C ALA A 117 -5.02 -15.79 2.76
N VAL A 118 -3.99 -15.51 3.58
CA VAL A 118 -2.79 -16.35 3.68
C VAL A 118 -3.01 -17.59 4.55
N GLU A 119 -3.90 -17.56 5.54
CA GLU A 119 -4.21 -18.73 6.37
C GLU A 119 -4.82 -19.90 5.56
N GLY A 120 -5.53 -19.60 4.47
CA GLY A 120 -6.10 -20.60 3.56
C GLY A 120 -5.22 -20.94 2.34
N TRP A 121 -4.05 -20.31 2.18
CA TRP A 121 -3.30 -20.39 0.94
C TRP A 121 -2.19 -21.45 0.98
N ARG A 122 -2.25 -22.43 0.07
CA ARG A 122 -1.29 -23.55 -0.06
C ARG A 122 0.18 -23.10 -0.15
N PHE A 123 0.47 -21.89 -0.64
CA PHE A 123 1.82 -21.34 -0.76
C PHE A 123 2.23 -20.39 0.38
N ALA A 124 1.44 -20.29 1.45
CA ALA A 124 1.80 -19.50 2.63
C ALA A 124 3.23 -19.75 3.16
N PRO A 125 3.77 -21.00 3.17
CA PRO A 125 5.16 -21.23 3.57
C PRO A 125 6.20 -20.62 2.63
N LEU A 126 5.91 -20.53 1.33
CA LEU A 126 6.82 -19.99 0.32
C LEU A 126 6.89 -18.46 0.35
N VAL A 127 5.78 -17.79 0.67
CA VAL A 127 5.74 -16.31 0.73
C VAL A 127 6.28 -15.76 2.05
N ARG A 128 6.17 -16.50 3.16
CA ARG A 128 6.79 -16.12 4.44
C ARG A 128 8.32 -15.99 4.37
N ASN A 129 8.97 -16.68 3.43
CA ASN A 129 10.43 -16.66 3.24
C ASN A 129 10.93 -15.50 2.35
N LEU A 130 10.03 -14.65 1.82
CA LEU A 130 10.37 -13.54 0.93
C LEU A 130 10.13 -12.15 1.58
N GLN A 131 9.77 -12.12 2.85
CA GLN A 131 9.63 -10.89 3.65
C GLN A 131 10.89 -10.63 4.47
#